data_AF-A0A432T6H6-F1
#
_entry.id   AF-A0A432T6H6-F1
#
_cell.length_a   1.000
_cell.length_b   1.000
_cell.length_c   1.000
_cell.angle_alpha   90.00
_cell.angle_beta   90.00
_cell.angle_gamma   90.00
#
_symmetry.space_group_name_H-M   'P 1'
#
loop_
_entity.id
_entity.type
_entity.pdbx_description
1 polymer ?
#
loop_
_entity_poly.entity_id
_entity_poly.type
_entity_poly.pdbx_seq_one_letter_code
_entity_poly.pdbx_strand_id
1 'polypeptide(L)'
;MERVIELLVRDGIINENNMNRFIDKYGQERVTIENLIKVKIINTIDMDEALIKELRMHTLEMEDLEGIQGIDTTRILKQIAKNLDIKYVEINDIDIDYKLLKRLPLKQLMRYNALPLYAEDSTVMVAFENPSDFEAKGAVERFFHGKIMEVCIAKAQMIRQELLKLKTNEDVQEFSQDIKNDLTEGSMEVDEDNTDSPAILKLIETILSTAIDAKASDIHIEATEENCIVRYRVDGMLQEYFKL
;
A
#
# COMPACT_ATOMS: atom_id res chain seq x y z
N MET A 1 -18.06 0.74 8.06
CA MET A 1 -18.60 0.91 9.44
C MET A 1 -19.80 0.01 9.71
N GLU A 2 -20.92 0.13 8.99
CA GLU A 2 -22.13 -0.70 9.23
C GLU A 2 -21.86 -2.20 9.15
N ARG A 3 -21.13 -2.66 8.13
CA ARG A 3 -20.70 -4.07 7.98
C ARG A 3 -19.92 -4.61 9.19
N VAL A 4 -19.07 -3.80 9.80
CA VAL A 4 -18.30 -4.21 10.99
C VAL A 4 -19.21 -4.33 12.22
N ILE A 5 -20.16 -3.42 12.37
CA ILE A 5 -21.13 -3.46 13.46
C ILE A 5 -22.06 -4.68 13.32
N GLU A 6 -22.55 -4.97 12.11
CA GLU A 6 -23.35 -6.17 11.83
C GLU A 6 -22.58 -7.46 12.15
N LEU A 7 -21.30 -7.52 11.81
CA LEU A 7 -20.44 -8.67 12.15
C LEU A 7 -20.28 -8.83 13.66
N LEU A 8 -20.08 -7.73 14.39
CA LEU A 8 -19.97 -7.77 15.86
C LEU A 8 -21.30 -8.15 16.54
N VAL A 9 -22.45 -7.81 15.95
CA VAL A 9 -23.77 -8.30 16.40
C VAL A 9 -23.90 -9.79 16.10
N ARG A 10 -23.55 -10.23 14.88
CA ARG A 10 -23.62 -11.63 14.43
C ARG A 10 -22.76 -12.55 15.30
N ASP A 11 -21.55 -12.12 15.63
CA ASP A 11 -20.62 -12.87 16.47
C ASP A 11 -20.96 -12.75 17.97
N GLY A 12 -22.07 -12.09 18.31
CA GLY A 12 -22.61 -12.01 19.67
C GLY A 12 -21.86 -11.07 20.61
N ILE A 13 -20.89 -10.31 20.09
CA ILE A 13 -20.13 -9.32 20.85
C ILE A 13 -21.03 -8.14 21.25
N ILE A 14 -21.94 -7.76 20.36
CA ILE A 14 -22.98 -6.77 20.62
C ILE A 14 -24.31 -7.49 20.84
N ASN A 15 -24.89 -7.35 22.04
CA ASN A 15 -26.24 -7.83 22.29
C ASN A 15 -27.27 -6.91 21.60
N GLU A 16 -28.11 -7.46 20.71
CA GLU A 16 -29.16 -6.73 19.99
C GLU A 16 -30.06 -5.91 20.91
N ASN A 17 -30.37 -6.42 22.11
CA ASN A 17 -31.19 -5.69 23.08
C ASN A 17 -30.49 -4.43 23.64
N ASN A 18 -29.17 -4.50 23.82
CA ASN A 18 -28.38 -3.34 24.26
C ASN A 18 -28.21 -2.33 23.13
N MET A 19 -28.11 -2.81 21.88
CA MET A 19 -28.06 -1.96 20.69
C MET A 19 -29.38 -1.21 20.48
N ASN A 20 -30.52 -1.89 20.56
CA ASN A 20 -31.83 -1.25 20.44
C ASN A 20 -32.06 -0.20 21.54
N ARG A 21 -31.69 -0.51 22.79
CA ARG A 21 -31.71 0.47 23.89
C ARG A 21 -30.81 1.68 23.65
N PHE A 22 -29.68 1.49 22.98
CA PHE A 22 -28.79 2.59 22.63
C PHE A 22 -29.41 3.47 21.55
N ILE A 23 -29.99 2.87 20.51
CA ILE A 23 -30.67 3.57 19.41
C ILE A 23 -31.85 4.37 19.95
N ASP A 24 -32.68 3.77 20.81
CA ASP A 24 -33.83 4.45 21.44
C ASP A 24 -33.41 5.65 22.31
N LYS A 25 -32.23 5.58 22.93
CA LYS A 25 -31.75 6.61 23.87
C LYS A 25 -30.94 7.73 23.22
N TYR A 26 -30.16 7.41 22.19
CA TYR A 26 -29.18 8.34 21.61
C TYR A 26 -29.39 8.63 20.12
N GLY A 27 -30.29 7.90 19.46
CA GLY A 27 -30.56 8.00 18.03
C GLY A 27 -29.59 7.18 17.19
N GLN A 28 -30.08 6.72 16.02
CA GLN A 28 -29.33 5.84 15.11
C GLN A 28 -28.05 6.48 14.54
N GLU A 29 -28.05 7.81 14.38
CA GLU A 29 -26.88 8.56 13.87
C GLU A 29 -25.66 8.52 14.81
N ARG A 30 -25.83 8.15 16.08
CA ARG A 30 -24.74 8.07 17.07
C ARG A 30 -24.12 6.68 17.20
N VAL A 31 -24.57 5.72 16.40
CA VAL A 31 -24.06 4.34 16.43
C VAL A 31 -22.70 4.28 15.74
N THR A 32 -21.65 4.58 16.52
CA THR A 32 -20.25 4.42 16.11
C THR A 32 -19.54 3.47 17.07
N ILE A 33 -18.52 2.76 16.60
CA ILE A 33 -17.76 1.81 17.42
C ILE A 33 -17.16 2.51 18.64
N GLU A 34 -16.62 3.72 18.47
CA GLU A 34 -16.14 4.55 19.59
C GLU A 34 -17.21 4.79 20.66
N ASN A 35 -18.43 5.14 20.28
CA ASN A 35 -19.51 5.40 21.23
C ASN A 35 -19.97 4.11 21.92
N LEU A 36 -20.02 2.99 21.20
CA LEU A 36 -20.36 1.69 21.76
C LEU A 36 -19.32 1.22 22.79
N ILE A 37 -18.04 1.51 22.56
CA ILE A 37 -16.96 1.30 23.53
C ILE A 37 -17.12 2.23 24.74
N LYS A 38 -17.38 3.53 24.53
CA LYS A 38 -17.57 4.52 25.61
C LYS A 38 -18.72 4.16 26.55
N VAL A 39 -19.82 3.64 26.00
CA VAL A 39 -21.00 3.21 26.78
C VAL A 39 -20.82 1.78 27.34
N LYS A 40 -19.66 1.15 27.11
CA LYS A 40 -19.32 -0.22 27.56
C LYS A 40 -20.29 -1.29 27.03
N ILE A 41 -20.88 -1.05 25.87
CA ILE A 41 -21.67 -2.06 25.14
C ILE A 41 -20.73 -3.08 24.51
N ILE A 42 -19.56 -2.62 24.06
CA ILE A 42 -18.51 -3.44 23.46
C ILE A 42 -17.26 -3.36 24.33
N ASN A 43 -16.65 -4.51 24.59
CA ASN A 43 -15.31 -4.59 25.15
C ASN A 43 -14.29 -4.59 24.00
N THR A 44 -13.26 -3.76 24.15
CA THR A 44 -12.19 -3.64 23.17
C THR A 44 -11.41 -4.94 22.92
N ILE A 45 -11.33 -5.83 23.91
CA ILE A 45 -10.62 -7.12 23.76
C ILE A 45 -11.45 -8.09 22.92
N ASP A 46 -12.72 -8.28 23.29
CA ASP A 46 -13.63 -9.20 22.60
C ASP A 46 -13.89 -8.76 21.15
N MET A 47 -13.92 -7.44 20.92
CA MET A 47 -13.97 -6.86 19.58
C MET A 47 -12.74 -7.25 18.75
N ASP A 48 -11.53 -7.05 19.27
CA ASP A 48 -10.31 -7.38 18.53
C ASP A 48 -10.24 -8.87 18.19
N GLU A 49 -10.62 -9.75 19.11
CA GLU A 49 -10.66 -11.19 18.85
C GLU A 49 -11.65 -11.55 17.73
N ALA A 50 -12.84 -10.95 17.74
CA ALA A 50 -13.83 -11.14 16.68
C ALA A 50 -13.31 -10.62 15.32
N LEU A 51 -12.70 -9.44 15.29
CA LEU A 51 -12.12 -8.87 14.07
C LEU A 51 -10.97 -9.74 13.54
N ILE A 52 -10.07 -10.22 14.39
CA ILE A 52 -8.97 -11.11 14.01
C ILE A 52 -9.50 -12.42 13.40
N LYS A 53 -10.59 -12.96 13.96
CA LYS A 53 -11.25 -14.16 13.43
C LYS A 53 -11.84 -13.91 12.04
N GLU A 54 -12.53 -12.79 11.83
CA GLU A 54 -13.08 -12.44 10.51
C GLU A 54 -11.97 -12.18 9.47
N LEU A 55 -10.89 -11.49 9.86
CA LEU A 55 -9.70 -11.29 9.00
C LEU A 55 -9.08 -12.62 8.56
N ARG A 56 -9.03 -13.61 9.46
CA ARG A 56 -8.57 -14.98 9.12
C ARG A 56 -9.52 -15.73 8.19
N MET A 57 -10.82 -15.44 8.25
CA MET A 57 -11.83 -16.05 7.37
C MET A 57 -11.94 -15.33 6.02
N HIS A 58 -11.14 -14.29 5.78
CA HIS A 58 -11.20 -13.43 4.59
C HIS A 58 -12.59 -12.80 4.36
N THR A 59 -13.36 -12.60 5.44
CA THR A 59 -14.68 -11.93 5.37
C THR A 59 -14.57 -10.41 5.55
N LEU A 60 -13.46 -9.96 6.13
CA LEU A 60 -13.02 -8.57 6.27
C LEU A 60 -11.57 -8.46 5.82
N GLU A 61 -11.21 -7.29 5.28
CA GLU A 61 -9.82 -6.91 5.01
C GLU A 61 -9.38 -5.83 6.01
N MET A 62 -8.06 -5.66 6.19
CA MET A 62 -7.55 -4.63 7.10
C MET A 62 -7.93 -3.21 6.64
N GLU A 63 -8.04 -3.00 5.33
CA GLU A 63 -8.49 -1.73 4.73
C GLU A 63 -9.92 -1.35 5.19
N ASP A 64 -10.80 -2.33 5.40
CA ASP A 64 -12.18 -2.09 5.87
C ASP A 64 -12.23 -1.51 7.29
N LEU A 65 -11.17 -1.73 8.07
CA LEU A 65 -11.04 -1.30 9.46
C LEU A 65 -10.34 0.06 9.58
N GLU A 66 -9.57 0.45 8.56
CA GLU A 66 -8.87 1.72 8.53
C GLU A 66 -9.87 2.90 8.48
N GLY A 67 -9.61 3.93 9.30
CA GLY A 67 -10.46 5.11 9.38
C GLY A 67 -11.73 4.95 10.23
N ILE A 68 -12.04 3.76 10.76
CA ILE A 68 -13.16 3.60 11.69
C ILE A 68 -12.76 4.11 13.09
N GLN A 69 -13.43 5.18 13.52
CA GLN A 69 -13.25 5.74 14.86
C GLN A 69 -13.60 4.70 15.94
N GLY A 70 -12.62 4.41 16.81
CA GLY A 70 -12.72 3.42 17.88
C GLY A 70 -11.98 2.11 17.61
N ILE A 71 -11.49 1.88 16.38
CA ILE A 71 -10.63 0.73 16.03
C ILE A 71 -9.19 1.20 15.90
N ASP A 72 -8.28 0.55 16.62
CA ASP A 72 -6.83 0.74 16.44
C ASP A 72 -6.26 -0.45 15.64
N THR A 73 -6.03 -0.23 14.35
CA THR A 73 -5.47 -1.25 13.45
C THR A 73 -4.07 -1.69 13.88
N THR A 74 -3.28 -0.81 14.50
CA THR A 74 -1.94 -1.13 15.00
C THR A 74 -2.02 -2.15 16.13
N ARG A 75 -3.01 -2.01 17.01
CA ARG A 75 -3.26 -2.95 18.11
C ARG A 75 -3.65 -4.33 17.57
N ILE A 76 -4.55 -4.36 16.59
CA ILE A 76 -4.98 -5.61 15.92
C ILE A 76 -3.78 -6.30 15.25
N LEU A 77 -2.96 -5.57 14.48
CA LEU A 77 -1.76 -6.13 13.83
C LEU A 77 -0.77 -6.71 14.85
N LYS A 78 -0.52 -6.01 15.97
CA LYS A 78 0.35 -6.51 17.06
C LYS A 78 -0.21 -7.78 17.70
N GLN A 79 -1.53 -7.88 17.85
CA GLN A 79 -2.17 -9.07 18.39
C GLN A 79 -2.12 -10.25 17.40
N ILE A 80 -2.31 -10.01 16.11
CA ILE A 80 -2.10 -11.01 15.05
C ILE A 80 -0.65 -11.51 15.07
N ALA A 81 0.31 -10.59 15.16
CA ALA A 81 1.74 -10.92 15.24
C ALA A 81 2.02 -11.85 16.42
N LYS A 82 1.50 -11.52 17.60
CA LYS A 82 1.63 -12.33 18.82
C LYS A 82 0.99 -13.71 18.69
N ASN A 83 -0.19 -13.80 18.07
CA ASN A 83 -0.90 -15.08 17.89
C ASN A 83 -0.17 -16.03 16.93
N LEU A 84 0.58 -15.48 15.98
CA LEU A 84 1.34 -16.22 14.97
C LEU A 84 2.82 -16.41 15.34
N ASP A 85 3.25 -15.89 16.50
CA ASP A 85 4.66 -15.88 16.95
C ASP A 85 5.61 -15.22 15.93
N ILE A 86 5.15 -14.13 15.31
CA ILE A 86 5.92 -13.32 14.36
C ILE A 86 6.07 -11.89 14.86
N LYS A 87 6.99 -11.13 14.25
CA LYS A 87 7.23 -9.73 14.59
C LYS A 87 6.27 -8.80 13.84
N TYR A 88 5.73 -7.80 14.54
CA TYR A 88 5.16 -6.61 13.89
C TYR A 88 6.27 -5.58 13.68
N VAL A 89 6.34 -5.02 12.47
CA VAL A 89 7.38 -4.09 12.06
C VAL A 89 6.74 -2.80 11.54
N GLU A 90 7.30 -1.67 11.98
CA GLU A 90 7.04 -0.37 11.35
C GLU A 90 8.08 -0.13 10.27
N ILE A 91 7.64 -0.09 9.01
CA ILE A 91 8.53 -0.02 7.84
C ILE A 91 9.40 1.24 7.87
N ASN A 92 8.88 2.35 8.42
CA ASN A 92 9.60 3.62 8.53
C ASN A 92 10.81 3.55 9.49
N ASP A 93 10.84 2.58 10.40
CA ASP A 93 11.91 2.44 11.41
C ASP A 93 13.00 1.44 10.98
N ILE A 94 12.88 0.84 9.80
CA ILE A 94 13.81 -0.17 9.30
C ILE A 94 14.55 0.34 8.08
N ASP A 95 15.85 0.03 8.03
CA ASP A 95 16.66 0.27 6.84
C ASP A 95 16.42 -0.86 5.82
N ILE A 96 15.84 -0.49 4.67
CA ILE A 96 15.44 -1.43 3.62
C ILE A 96 16.61 -1.59 2.64
N ASP A 97 17.00 -2.83 2.37
CA ASP A 97 17.99 -3.14 1.34
C ASP A 97 17.38 -3.03 -0.06
N TYR A 98 17.39 -1.81 -0.60
CA TYR A 98 16.91 -1.55 -1.96
C TYR A 98 17.71 -2.30 -3.05
N LYS A 99 18.96 -2.74 -2.78
CA LYS A 99 19.72 -3.55 -3.76
C LYS A 99 19.14 -4.96 -3.89
N LEU A 100 18.61 -5.51 -2.79
CA LEU A 100 17.87 -6.78 -2.81
C LEU A 100 16.61 -6.63 -3.64
N LEU A 101 15.82 -5.58 -3.39
CA LEU A 101 14.52 -5.36 -4.03
C LEU A 101 14.63 -5.22 -5.55
N LYS A 102 15.66 -4.51 -6.05
CA LYS A 102 15.93 -4.38 -7.50
C LYS A 102 16.23 -5.69 -8.24
N ARG A 103 16.56 -6.77 -7.52
CA ARG A 103 16.83 -8.09 -8.12
C ARG A 103 15.59 -8.97 -8.20
N LEU A 104 14.48 -8.51 -7.66
CA LEU A 104 13.26 -9.28 -7.50
C LEU A 104 12.18 -8.79 -8.47
N PRO A 105 11.27 -9.67 -8.91
CA PRO A 105 10.20 -9.27 -9.83
C PRO A 105 9.17 -8.39 -9.12
N LEU A 106 9.29 -7.07 -9.28
CA LEU A 106 8.43 -6.08 -8.62
C LEU A 106 6.94 -6.32 -8.83
N LYS A 107 6.53 -6.73 -10.05
CA LYS A 107 5.14 -7.09 -10.37
C LYS A 107 4.58 -8.19 -9.46
N GLN A 108 5.40 -9.18 -9.10
CA GLN A 108 4.98 -10.25 -8.19
C GLN A 108 4.94 -9.76 -6.74
N LEU A 109 5.92 -8.96 -6.31
CA LEU A 109 5.93 -8.35 -4.98
C LEU A 109 4.69 -7.47 -4.74
N MET A 110 4.30 -6.68 -5.74
CA MET A 110 3.06 -5.89 -5.71
C MET A 110 1.81 -6.77 -5.71
N ARG A 111 1.76 -7.82 -6.54
CA ARG A 111 0.61 -8.74 -6.58
C ARG A 111 0.35 -9.42 -5.23
N TYR A 112 1.41 -9.77 -4.51
CA TYR A 112 1.32 -10.48 -3.23
C TYR A 112 1.44 -9.57 -2.00
N ASN A 113 1.47 -8.25 -2.18
CA ASN A 113 1.70 -7.26 -1.10
C ASN A 113 2.82 -7.69 -0.14
N ALA A 114 3.97 -8.06 -0.71
CA ALA A 114 5.12 -8.56 0.03
C ALA A 114 6.33 -7.65 -0.17
N LEU A 115 6.94 -7.21 0.93
CA LEU A 115 8.12 -6.36 0.92
C LEU A 115 9.29 -7.04 1.63
N PRO A 116 10.25 -7.59 0.88
CA PRO A 116 11.55 -7.99 1.41
C PRO A 116 12.26 -6.77 2.02
N LEU A 117 12.60 -6.85 3.30
CA LEU A 117 13.21 -5.74 4.03
C LEU A 117 14.73 -5.78 3.89
N TYR A 118 15.34 -6.89 4.31
CA TYR A 118 16.78 -7.11 4.21
C TYR A 118 17.08 -8.60 4.16
N ALA A 119 18.26 -8.96 3.64
CA ALA A 119 18.72 -10.33 3.59
C ALA A 119 20.12 -10.44 4.20
N GLU A 120 20.26 -11.37 5.15
CA GLU A 120 21.54 -11.76 5.74
C GLU A 120 22.05 -13.04 5.05
N ASP A 121 23.15 -13.60 5.53
CA ASP A 121 23.83 -14.74 4.89
C ASP A 121 22.91 -15.95 4.68
N SER A 122 22.11 -16.29 5.70
CA SER A 122 21.22 -17.46 5.68
C SER A 122 19.73 -17.15 5.80
N THR A 123 19.36 -15.89 6.06
CA THR A 123 17.98 -15.49 6.32
C THR A 123 17.57 -14.30 5.45
N VAL A 124 16.26 -14.18 5.20
CA VAL A 124 15.66 -13.00 4.58
C VAL A 124 14.43 -12.61 5.37
N MET A 125 14.36 -11.34 5.80
CA MET A 125 13.17 -10.83 6.46
C MET A 125 12.22 -10.24 5.42
N VAL A 126 10.97 -10.69 5.44
CA VAL A 126 9.93 -10.26 4.50
C VAL A 126 8.70 -9.81 5.27
N ALA A 127 8.25 -8.59 4.98
CA ALA A 127 7.01 -8.03 5.50
C ALA A 127 5.84 -8.40 4.60
N PHE A 128 4.77 -8.89 5.21
CA PHE A 128 3.49 -9.15 4.55
C PHE A 128 2.38 -8.36 5.21
N GLU A 129 1.38 -7.98 4.42
CA GLU A 129 0.11 -7.49 4.96
C GLU A 129 -0.64 -8.60 5.69
N ASN A 130 -0.78 -9.76 5.04
CA ASN A 130 -1.44 -10.93 5.61
C ASN A 130 -0.46 -12.10 5.74
N PRO A 131 0.12 -12.34 6.93
CA PRO A 131 1.04 -13.46 7.17
C PRO A 131 0.36 -14.84 7.09
N SER A 132 -0.98 -14.91 7.04
CA SER A 132 -1.72 -16.17 6.88
C SER A 132 -1.87 -16.58 5.41
N ASP A 133 -1.52 -15.72 4.46
CA ASP A 133 -1.56 -16.04 3.04
C ASP A 133 -0.39 -16.98 2.66
N PHE A 134 -0.70 -18.27 2.58
CA PHE A 134 0.28 -19.30 2.23
C PHE A 134 0.68 -19.26 0.74
N GLU A 135 -0.19 -18.76 -0.14
CA GLU A 135 0.13 -18.63 -1.56
C GLU A 135 1.16 -17.52 -1.75
N ALA A 136 0.93 -16.35 -1.15
CA ALA A 136 1.87 -15.23 -1.17
C ALA A 136 3.23 -15.63 -0.59
N LYS A 137 3.24 -16.26 0.60
CA LYS A 137 4.49 -16.74 1.22
C LYS A 137 5.23 -17.72 0.32
N GLY A 138 4.54 -18.73 -0.22
CA GLY A 138 5.17 -19.74 -1.07
C GLY A 138 5.67 -19.17 -2.41
N ALA A 139 5.00 -18.15 -2.97
CA ALA A 139 5.45 -17.48 -4.18
C ALA A 139 6.72 -16.65 -3.92
N VAL A 140 6.76 -15.91 -2.80
CA VAL A 140 7.89 -15.04 -2.45
C VAL A 140 9.10 -15.85 -1.99
N GLU A 141 8.90 -16.94 -1.26
CA GLU A 141 9.96 -17.85 -0.81
C GLU A 141 10.79 -18.39 -1.99
N ARG A 142 10.14 -18.63 -3.15
CA ARG A 142 10.82 -19.08 -4.38
C ARG A 142 11.82 -18.08 -4.94
N PHE A 143 11.75 -16.81 -4.55
CA PHE A 143 12.75 -15.84 -5.00
C PHE A 143 14.07 -15.96 -4.20
N PHE A 144 14.03 -16.59 -3.02
CA PHE A 144 15.14 -16.64 -2.07
C PHE A 144 15.67 -18.07 -1.85
N HIS A 145 16.01 -18.76 -2.94
CA HIS A 145 16.55 -20.12 -2.89
C HIS A 145 17.71 -20.26 -1.88
N GLY A 146 17.57 -21.18 -0.93
CA GLY A 146 18.60 -21.51 0.06
C GLY A 146 18.69 -20.55 1.26
N LYS A 147 17.79 -19.56 1.36
CA LYS A 147 17.64 -18.72 2.56
C LYS A 147 16.36 -19.06 3.31
N ILE A 148 16.40 -18.92 4.63
CA ILE A 148 15.21 -19.07 5.49
C ILE A 148 14.45 -17.74 5.48
N MET A 149 13.18 -17.78 5.08
CA MET A 149 12.32 -16.61 5.09
C MET A 149 11.73 -16.37 6.49
N GLU A 150 12.15 -15.29 7.14
CA GLU A 150 11.53 -14.78 8.35
C GLU A 150 10.37 -13.86 7.99
N VAL A 151 9.15 -14.27 8.38
CA VAL A 151 7.92 -13.53 8.11
C VAL A 151 7.69 -12.50 9.21
N CYS A 152 7.41 -11.26 8.82
CA CYS A 152 6.91 -10.22 9.71
C CYS A 152 5.64 -9.59 9.14
N ILE A 153 4.85 -8.97 10.01
CA ILE A 153 3.62 -8.28 9.63
C ILE A 153 3.86 -6.77 9.66
N ALA A 154 3.39 -6.08 8.62
CA ALA A 154 3.45 -4.62 8.52
C ALA A 154 2.16 -4.06 7.92
N LYS A 155 1.96 -2.75 8.03
CA LYS A 155 0.79 -2.08 7.46
C LYS A 155 0.80 -2.17 5.93
N ALA A 156 -0.33 -2.60 5.36
CA ALA A 156 -0.54 -2.75 3.92
C ALA A 156 -0.20 -1.47 3.13
N GLN A 157 -0.66 -0.32 3.64
CA GLN A 157 -0.40 0.98 3.02
C GLN A 157 1.10 1.27 2.93
N MET A 158 1.87 0.95 3.98
CA MET A 158 3.30 1.21 4.00
C MET A 158 4.05 0.29 3.03
N ILE A 159 3.66 -0.99 2.95
CA ILE A 159 4.20 -1.95 1.98
C ILE A 159 3.98 -1.43 0.55
N ARG A 160 2.74 -1.06 0.22
CA ARG A 160 2.37 -0.56 -1.10
C ARG A 160 3.10 0.73 -1.46
N GLN A 161 3.25 1.66 -0.49
CA GLN A 161 3.99 2.90 -0.70
C GLN A 161 5.46 2.65 -1.07
N GLU A 162 6.15 1.74 -0.37
CA GLU A 162 7.56 1.43 -0.69
C GLU A 162 7.70 0.72 -2.04
N LEU A 163 6.82 -0.22 -2.36
CA LEU A 163 6.83 -0.88 -3.67
C LEU A 163 6.52 0.10 -4.81
N LEU A 164 5.66 1.09 -4.60
CA LEU A 164 5.36 2.11 -5.59
C LEU A 164 6.55 3.05 -5.84
N LYS A 165 7.26 3.47 -4.77
CA LYS A 165 8.50 4.26 -4.89
C LYS A 165 9.55 3.54 -5.73
N LEU A 166 9.66 2.22 -5.61
CA LEU A 166 10.55 1.41 -6.44
C LEU A 166 10.12 1.40 -7.90
N LYS A 167 8.82 1.22 -8.16
CA LYS A 167 8.27 1.22 -9.51
C LYS A 167 8.58 2.53 -10.23
N THR A 168 8.31 3.67 -9.59
CA THR A 168 8.58 4.98 -10.18
C THR A 168 10.07 5.18 -10.50
N ASN A 169 10.97 4.65 -9.66
CA ASN A 169 12.41 4.71 -9.94
C ASN A 169 12.86 3.76 -11.07
N GLU A 170 12.27 2.56 -11.18
CA GLU A 170 12.53 1.63 -12.28
C GLU A 170 12.02 2.20 -13.61
N ASP A 171 10.77 2.69 -13.63
CA ASP A 171 10.18 3.31 -14.82
C ASP A 171 11.07 4.47 -15.30
N VAL A 172 11.52 5.37 -14.41
CA VAL A 172 12.42 6.51 -14.77
C VAL A 172 13.80 6.05 -15.29
N GLN A 173 14.35 4.96 -14.76
CA GLN A 173 15.63 4.42 -15.24
C GLN A 173 15.50 3.70 -16.59
N GLU A 174 14.40 2.97 -16.81
CA GLU A 174 14.07 2.31 -18.07
C GLU A 174 13.80 3.36 -19.16
N PHE A 175 13.04 4.43 -18.85
CA PHE A 175 12.86 5.59 -19.73
C PHE A 175 14.21 6.26 -20.11
N SER A 176 15.15 6.36 -19.18
CA SER A 176 16.47 6.96 -19.45
C SER A 176 17.39 6.06 -20.31
N GLN A 177 17.19 4.74 -20.26
CA GLN A 177 17.95 3.77 -21.06
C GLN A 177 17.38 3.62 -22.47
N ASP A 178 16.06 3.62 -22.61
CA ASP A 178 15.39 3.58 -23.91
C ASP A 178 15.68 4.86 -24.73
N ILE A 179 15.68 6.04 -24.08
CA ILE A 179 16.10 7.29 -24.73
C ILE A 179 17.58 7.22 -25.18
N LYS A 180 18.48 6.62 -24.38
CA LYS A 180 19.89 6.49 -24.77
C LYS A 180 20.10 5.51 -25.91
N ASN A 181 19.36 4.41 -25.93
CA ASN A 181 19.46 3.40 -26.99
C ASN A 181 18.91 3.94 -28.33
N ASP A 182 17.79 4.66 -28.32
CA ASP A 182 17.24 5.33 -29.50
C ASP A 182 18.18 6.42 -30.05
N LEU A 183 18.89 7.14 -29.19
CA LEU A 183 19.86 8.17 -29.59
C LEU A 183 21.18 7.60 -30.15
N THR A 184 21.52 6.33 -29.87
CA THR A 184 22.75 5.70 -30.36
C THR A 184 22.60 4.93 -31.67
N GLU A 185 21.38 4.49 -32.04
CA GLU A 185 21.13 3.77 -33.29
C GLU A 185 20.51 4.65 -34.40
N GLY A 186 20.01 5.85 -34.07
CA GLY A 186 19.49 6.81 -35.04
C GLY A 186 20.47 7.94 -35.34
N SER A 187 21.29 7.78 -36.38
CA SER A 187 21.99 8.90 -37.02
C SER A 187 21.03 10.06 -37.29
N MET A 188 21.48 11.26 -36.94
CA MET A 188 20.92 12.56 -37.31
C MET A 188 20.12 12.52 -38.62
N GLU A 189 18.80 12.66 -38.51
CA GLU A 189 17.95 13.43 -39.42
C GLU A 189 16.68 13.76 -38.62
N VAL A 190 16.66 14.98 -38.06
CA VAL A 190 15.42 15.58 -37.57
C VAL A 190 14.61 15.93 -38.81
N ASP A 191 13.88 14.96 -39.35
CA ASP A 191 12.81 15.21 -40.30
C ASP A 191 11.61 15.72 -39.50
N GLU A 192 11.17 16.95 -39.82
CA GLU A 192 10.07 17.69 -39.20
C GLU A 192 8.69 17.01 -39.31
N ASP A 193 8.59 15.82 -39.91
CA ASP A 193 7.32 15.11 -40.18
C ASP A 193 7.08 13.85 -39.33
N ASN A 194 7.97 13.47 -38.40
CA ASN A 194 7.75 12.35 -37.50
C ASN A 194 7.30 12.81 -36.09
N THR A 195 6.11 13.39 -36.01
CA THR A 195 5.44 13.70 -34.72
C THR A 195 5.01 12.47 -33.92
N ASP A 196 5.14 11.25 -34.47
CA ASP A 196 4.69 10.00 -33.86
C ASP A 196 5.85 9.15 -33.33
N SER A 197 6.75 9.75 -32.53
CA SER A 197 7.67 8.93 -31.73
C SER A 197 6.85 8.26 -30.61
N PRO A 198 6.72 6.92 -30.56
CA PRO A 198 5.89 6.24 -29.55
C PRO A 198 6.28 6.58 -28.11
N ALA A 199 7.56 6.93 -27.90
CA ALA A 199 8.09 7.37 -26.62
C ALA A 199 7.53 8.72 -26.15
N ILE A 200 7.39 9.70 -27.05
CA ILE A 200 6.83 11.02 -26.73
C ILE A 200 5.35 10.87 -26.38
N LEU A 201 4.61 10.08 -27.16
CA LEU A 201 3.20 9.80 -26.91
C LEU A 201 3.01 9.16 -25.52
N LYS A 202 3.79 8.12 -25.20
CA LYS A 202 3.75 7.46 -23.89
C LYS A 202 4.15 8.38 -22.73
N LEU A 203 5.12 9.28 -22.94
CA LEU A 203 5.51 10.27 -21.94
C LEU A 203 4.32 11.21 -21.64
N ILE A 204 3.65 11.69 -22.67
CA ILE A 204 2.44 12.52 -22.53
C ILE A 204 1.32 11.74 -21.83
N GLU A 205 1.07 10.49 -22.21
CA GLU A 205 0.08 9.63 -21.55
C GLU A 205 0.40 9.42 -20.06
N THR A 206 1.67 9.24 -19.72
CA THR A 206 2.12 9.07 -18.34
C THR A 206 1.94 10.34 -17.52
N ILE A 207 2.30 11.49 -18.09
CA ILE A 207 2.07 12.81 -17.46
C ILE A 207 0.57 13.01 -17.22
N LEU A 208 -0.28 12.72 -18.21
CA LEU A 208 -1.73 12.87 -18.05
C LEU A 208 -2.32 11.90 -17.03
N SER A 209 -1.94 10.62 -17.07
CA SER A 209 -2.43 9.61 -16.12
C SER A 209 -2.05 9.96 -14.69
N THR A 210 -0.78 10.34 -14.47
CA THR A 210 -0.30 10.70 -13.13
C THR A 210 -0.94 11.98 -12.60
N ALA A 211 -1.25 12.94 -13.47
CA ALA A 211 -1.98 14.14 -13.09
C ALA A 211 -3.43 13.82 -12.68
N ILE A 212 -4.09 12.89 -13.37
CA ILE A 212 -5.45 12.43 -13.03
C ILE A 212 -5.44 11.68 -11.69
N ASP A 213 -4.51 10.75 -11.50
CA ASP A 213 -4.37 9.98 -10.26
C ASP A 213 -4.07 10.89 -9.06
N ALA A 214 -3.23 11.91 -9.27
CA ALA A 214 -2.91 12.94 -8.28
C ALA A 214 -4.05 13.96 -8.08
N LYS A 215 -5.12 13.91 -8.87
CA LYS A 215 -6.21 14.91 -8.91
C LYS A 215 -5.69 16.34 -9.06
N ALA A 216 -4.66 16.51 -9.89
CA ALA A 216 -4.07 17.79 -10.17
C ALA A 216 -5.05 18.69 -10.93
N SER A 217 -5.11 19.97 -10.56
CA SER A 217 -5.90 20.97 -11.30
C SER A 217 -5.17 21.50 -12.52
N ASP A 218 -3.83 21.53 -12.46
CA ASP A 218 -2.97 22.09 -13.52
C ASP A 218 -1.67 21.28 -13.62
N ILE A 219 -1.17 21.19 -14.85
CA ILE A 219 0.13 20.60 -15.19
C ILE A 219 1.02 21.72 -15.72
N HIS A 220 2.13 21.97 -15.03
CA HIS A 220 3.13 22.96 -15.40
C HIS A 220 4.37 22.25 -15.95
N ILE A 221 4.81 22.64 -17.14
CA ILE A 221 6.03 22.11 -17.77
C ILE A 221 6.99 23.27 -17.95
N GLU A 222 8.13 23.23 -17.27
CA GLU A 222 9.13 24.30 -17.21
C GLU A 222 10.47 23.81 -17.76
N ALA A 223 10.90 24.36 -18.88
CA ALA A 223 12.26 24.14 -19.38
C ALA A 223 13.26 25.01 -18.61
N THR A 224 14.31 24.39 -18.09
CA THR A 224 15.48 25.05 -17.48
C THR A 224 16.71 24.88 -18.37
N GLU A 225 17.84 25.46 -17.98
CA GLU A 225 19.09 25.38 -18.76
C GLU A 225 19.62 23.95 -18.94
N GLU A 226 19.35 23.04 -18.00
CA GLU A 226 19.89 21.67 -18.01
C GLU A 226 18.83 20.57 -18.07
N ASN A 227 17.56 20.87 -17.80
CA ASN A 227 16.49 19.89 -17.65
C ASN A 227 15.10 20.51 -17.84
N CYS A 228 14.08 19.67 -18.06
CA CYS A 228 12.68 20.08 -18.09
C CYS A 228 11.93 19.52 -16.88
N ILE A 229 11.30 20.39 -16.10
CA ILE A 229 10.62 20.04 -14.85
C ILE A 229 9.11 20.04 -15.09
N VAL A 230 8.43 18.96 -14.72
CA VAL A 230 6.96 18.88 -14.72
C VAL A 230 6.46 18.96 -13.29
N ARG A 231 5.61 19.94 -13.00
CA ARG A 231 4.97 20.16 -11.71
C ARG A 231 3.46 20.06 -11.81
N TYR A 232 2.83 19.50 -10.80
CA TYR A 232 1.37 19.44 -10.68
C TYR A 232 0.88 20.39 -9.60
N ARG A 233 -0.24 21.06 -9.86
CA ARG A 233 -0.95 21.80 -8.82
C ARG A 233 -1.99 20.87 -8.19
N VAL A 234 -1.70 20.39 -6.98
CA VAL A 234 -2.60 19.53 -6.20
C VAL A 234 -3.02 20.31 -4.96
N ASP A 235 -4.32 20.48 -4.76
CA ASP A 235 -4.89 21.27 -3.64
C ASP A 235 -4.28 22.68 -3.48
N GLY A 236 -3.96 23.31 -4.61
CA GLY A 236 -3.39 24.66 -4.67
C GLY A 236 -1.88 24.75 -4.46
N MET A 237 -1.19 23.65 -4.17
CA MET A 237 0.26 23.60 -4.03
C MET A 237 0.91 23.01 -5.29
N LEU A 238 2.00 23.66 -5.73
CA LEU A 238 2.86 23.13 -6.80
C LEU A 238 3.78 22.06 -6.22
N GLN A 239 3.72 20.87 -6.83
CA GLN A 239 4.54 19.73 -6.48
C GLN A 239 5.32 19.27 -7.71
N GLU A 240 6.61 19.02 -7.58
CA GLU A 240 7.44 18.50 -8.66
C GLU A 240 7.22 16.99 -8.81
N TYR A 241 6.86 16.55 -10.01
CA TYR A 241 6.54 15.15 -10.31
C TYR A 241 7.52 14.53 -11.31
N PHE A 242 8.01 15.28 -12.30
CA PHE A 242 9.02 14.80 -13.25
C PHE A 242 10.14 15.81 -13.40
N LYS A 243 11.35 15.29 -13.65
CA LYS A 243 12.51 16.05 -14.10
C LYS A 243 13.17 15.27 -15.22
N LEU A 244 13.09 15.82 -16.43
CA LEU A 244 13.55 15.26 -17.70
C LEU A 244 14.90 15.87 -18.08
#